data_AF-A0A2N5IYN7-F1
#
_entry.id   AF-A0A2N5IYN7-F1
#
_cell.length_a   1.000
_cell.length_b   1.000
_cell.length_c   1.000
_cell.angle_alpha   90.00
_cell.angle_beta   90.00
_cell.angle_gamma   90.00
#
_symmetry.space_group_name_H-M   'P 1'
#
loop_
_entity.id
_entity.type
_entity.pdbx_description
1 polymer ?
#
loop_
_entity_poly.entity_id
_entity_poly.type
_entity_poly.pdbx_seq_one_letter_code
_entity_poly.pdbx_strand_id
1 'polypeptide(L)'
;MMREFFVRFGGIVMVTCFACGLLAGCGSDEADSDTGVEGQRIASSMQDYVQMVLDLDQKTRHGQMQGVPMGDRQVTILKRALENGGRVSRADYEQAWASYRQCIVNKGYAAPPIMKIGEFYQARWSMASVEGQEAREEKLREDDMACGMAEMLNVNEVYQRQHSNPNLYRNPSEGVVDCLHRNNLVKTSYTAKDYDAENRRFDEYWNDRRMGRAPTIAETHGHFSFDYGDVDAAMCLANNHEAMDVQEYKPPEWKPFG
;
A
#
# COMPACT_ATOMS: atom_id res chain seq x y z
N MET A 1 -3.99 -24.81 -16.54
CA MET A 1 -4.54 -24.33 -15.25
C MET A 1 -3.85 -23.00 -14.98
N MET A 2 -4.49 -21.87 -15.33
CA MET A 2 -3.89 -20.53 -15.16
C MET A 2 -3.83 -20.22 -13.66
N ARG A 3 -2.61 -20.06 -13.13
CA ARG A 3 -2.41 -19.44 -11.82
C ARG A 3 -2.30 -17.95 -12.05
N GLU A 4 -3.33 -17.20 -11.67
CA GLU A 4 -3.25 -15.73 -11.61
C GLU A 4 -2.47 -15.36 -10.35
N PHE A 5 -1.37 -14.63 -10.52
CA PHE A 5 -0.57 -14.10 -9.41
C PHE A 5 -0.80 -12.60 -9.28
N PHE A 6 -1.00 -12.14 -8.04
CA PHE A 6 -1.16 -10.73 -7.69
C PHE A 6 0.17 -10.20 -7.13
N VAL A 7 0.79 -9.23 -7.82
CA VAL A 7 1.86 -8.41 -7.23
C VAL A 7 1.21 -7.15 -6.67
N ARG A 8 1.34 -6.92 -5.35
CA ARG A 8 0.87 -5.72 -4.65
C ARG A 8 2.09 -4.86 -4.29
N PHE A 9 2.28 -3.73 -4.96
CA PHE A 9 3.03 -2.59 -4.38
C PHE A 9 2.05 -1.77 -3.55
N GLY A 10 1.68 -2.30 -2.40
CA GLY A 10 0.89 -1.62 -1.39
C GLY A 10 1.29 -2.15 -0.03
N GLY A 11 1.99 -1.32 0.74
CA GLY A 11 1.95 -1.41 2.20
C GLY A 11 2.79 -2.48 2.90
N ILE A 12 3.90 -2.96 2.36
CA ILE A 12 4.91 -3.66 3.17
C ILE A 12 6.19 -2.84 3.19
N VAL A 13 6.14 -1.68 3.84
CA VAL A 13 7.29 -1.30 4.66
C VAL A 13 7.02 -1.97 5.99
N MET A 14 7.54 -3.18 6.15
CA MET A 14 7.79 -3.74 7.47
C MET A 14 8.72 -2.75 8.18
N VAL A 15 8.15 -1.79 8.91
CA VAL A 15 8.84 -1.22 10.06
C VAL A 15 8.86 -2.36 11.07
N THR A 16 9.78 -3.30 10.89
CA THR A 16 10.09 -4.28 11.91
C THR A 16 10.60 -3.48 13.11
N CYS A 17 9.73 -3.34 14.11
CA CYS A 17 10.11 -3.02 15.47
C CYS A 17 11.09 -4.10 15.97
N PHE A 18 12.37 -3.98 15.64
CA PHE A 18 13.41 -4.79 16.26
C PHE A 18 13.75 -4.20 17.63
N ALA A 19 12.97 -4.60 18.64
CA ALA A 19 13.35 -4.50 20.02
C ALA A 19 12.99 -5.82 20.74
N CYS A 20 14.03 -6.67 20.92
CA CYS A 20 14.27 -7.62 22.01
C CYS A 20 14.72 -9.03 21.55
N GLY A 21 16.03 -9.29 21.71
CA GLY A 21 16.57 -10.39 22.51
C GLY A 21 16.32 -11.86 22.10
N LEU A 22 17.35 -12.47 21.50
CA LEU A 22 17.99 -13.75 21.85
C LEU A 22 17.16 -14.87 22.55
N LEU A 23 17.12 -16.02 21.87
CA LEU A 23 17.15 -17.45 22.31
C LEU A 23 15.90 -18.32 21.98
N ALA A 24 16.14 -19.23 21.02
CA ALA A 24 15.68 -20.63 20.91
C ALA A 24 14.20 -21.03 21.16
N GLY A 25 13.63 -21.69 20.15
CA GLY A 25 12.71 -22.83 20.32
C GLY A 25 11.37 -22.72 19.58
N CYS A 26 11.10 -23.68 18.69
CA CYS A 26 9.83 -23.85 17.97
C CYS A 26 8.59 -23.72 18.86
N GLY A 27 7.62 -22.94 18.41
CA GLY A 27 6.24 -22.99 18.91
C GLY A 27 5.34 -22.03 18.15
N SER A 28 4.63 -22.54 17.14
CA SER A 28 3.40 -21.99 16.53
C SER A 28 3.11 -20.51 16.83
N ASP A 29 3.61 -19.62 15.98
CA ASP A 29 3.32 -18.19 16.07
C ASP A 29 1.91 -17.90 15.55
N GLU A 30 1.06 -17.48 16.48
CA GLU A 30 -0.13 -16.67 16.21
C GLU A 30 0.28 -15.47 15.35
N ALA A 31 -0.55 -15.17 14.35
CA ALA A 31 -0.41 -13.94 13.58
C ALA A 31 -0.66 -12.75 14.52
N ASP A 32 0.40 -12.21 15.10
CA ASP A 32 0.39 -10.95 15.82
C ASP A 32 0.10 -9.84 14.79
N SER A 33 -1.18 -9.57 14.58
CA SER A 33 -1.61 -8.37 13.87
C SER A 33 -1.24 -7.19 14.77
N ASP A 34 -0.11 -6.53 14.46
CA ASP A 34 0.28 -5.23 15.01
C ASP A 34 -0.74 -4.17 14.58
N THR A 35 -1.96 -4.29 15.10
CA THR A 35 -2.98 -3.25 15.07
C THR A 35 -2.48 -2.19 16.04
N GLY A 36 -1.96 -1.08 15.50
CA GLY A 36 -1.39 -0.01 16.30
C GLY A 36 -2.32 0.38 17.46
N VAL A 37 -1.73 0.61 18.64
CA VAL A 37 -2.49 1.03 19.82
C VAL A 37 -3.23 2.34 19.51
N GLU A 38 -4.52 2.40 19.84
CA GLU A 38 -5.38 3.57 19.64
C GLU A 38 -4.71 4.86 20.18
N GLY A 39 -4.82 5.95 19.43
CA GLY A 39 -4.25 7.25 19.77
C GLY A 39 -2.74 7.41 19.49
N GLN A 40 -2.05 6.38 19.00
CA GLN A 40 -0.65 6.50 18.58
C GLN A 40 -0.52 7.10 17.18
N ARG A 41 0.56 7.87 16.98
CA ARG A 41 0.93 8.43 15.68
C ARG A 41 2.28 7.92 15.22
N ILE A 42 2.42 7.77 13.90
CA ILE A 42 3.67 7.32 13.26
C ILE A 42 4.75 8.40 13.33
N ALA A 43 4.36 9.67 13.19
CA ALA A 43 5.21 10.83 13.45
C ALA A 43 4.36 12.01 13.94
N SER A 44 4.99 13.06 14.45
CA SER A 44 4.31 14.26 14.95
C SER A 44 3.69 15.12 13.83
N SER A 45 4.22 15.04 12.61
CA SER A 45 3.72 15.76 11.44
C SER A 45 4.14 15.07 10.13
N MET A 46 3.51 15.43 9.01
CA MET A 46 3.96 14.96 7.68
C MET A 46 5.42 15.34 7.38
N GLN A 47 5.89 16.49 7.88
CA GLN A 47 7.28 16.89 7.71
C GLN A 47 8.23 15.94 8.46
N ASP A 48 7.90 15.61 9.71
CA ASP A 48 8.66 14.64 10.51
C ASP A 48 8.61 13.24 9.90
N TYR A 49 7.48 12.86 9.31
CA TYR A 49 7.35 11.60 8.59
C TYR A 49 8.27 11.54 7.36
N VAL A 50 8.30 12.58 6.53
CA VAL A 50 9.21 12.66 5.38
C VAL A 50 10.68 12.64 5.82
N GLN A 51 11.02 13.34 6.90
CA GLN A 51 12.37 13.30 7.47
C GLN A 51 12.73 11.88 7.93
N MET A 52 11.82 11.20 8.63
CA MET A 52 12.00 9.81 9.05
C MET A 52 12.26 8.89 7.85
N VAL A 53 11.50 9.02 6.75
CA VAL A 53 11.71 8.24 5.52
C VAL A 53 13.11 8.48 4.93
N LEU A 54 13.56 9.74 4.89
CA LEU A 54 14.91 10.08 4.42
C LEU A 54 16.02 9.52 5.33
N ASP A 55 15.82 9.56 6.65
CA ASP A 55 16.78 9.02 7.62
C ASP A 55 16.88 7.49 7.51
N LEU A 56 15.77 6.80 7.24
CA LEU A 56 15.76 5.36 6.98
C LEU A 56 16.57 5.02 5.72
N ASP A 57 16.39 5.76 4.62
CA ASP A 57 17.21 5.56 3.41
C ASP A 57 18.69 5.80 3.66
N GLN A 58 19.06 6.82 4.43
CA GLN A 58 20.46 7.04 4.81
C GLN A 58 21.04 5.85 5.59
N LYS A 59 20.29 5.30 6.56
CA LYS A 59 20.69 4.10 7.29
C LYS A 59 20.87 2.91 6.35
N THR A 60 19.97 2.71 5.39
CA THR A 60 20.09 1.65 4.38
C THR A 60 21.32 1.84 3.51
N ARG A 61 21.60 3.05 3.02
CA ARG A 61 22.80 3.37 2.24
C ARG A 61 24.10 3.14 3.00
N HIS A 62 24.10 3.40 4.31
CA HIS A 62 25.27 3.16 5.18
C HIS A 62 25.38 1.71 5.67
N GLY A 63 24.52 0.81 5.22
CA GLY A 63 24.51 -0.60 5.65
C GLY A 63 24.08 -0.79 7.10
N GLN A 64 23.45 0.21 7.71
CA GLN A 64 22.92 0.17 9.09
C GLN A 64 21.51 -0.45 9.16
N MET A 65 20.86 -0.63 8.00
CA MET A 65 19.54 -1.23 7.86
C MET A 65 19.52 -2.10 6.60
N GLN A 66 18.88 -3.27 6.67
CA GLN A 66 18.65 -4.10 5.50
C GLN A 66 17.57 -3.48 4.60
N GLY A 67 17.75 -3.55 3.29
CA GLY A 67 16.80 -3.01 2.31
C GLY A 67 17.49 -2.53 1.05
N VAL A 68 16.69 -2.10 0.07
CA VAL A 68 17.19 -1.45 -1.15
C VAL A 68 17.11 0.06 -0.95
N PRO A 69 18.23 0.80 -1.08
CA PRO A 69 18.21 2.26 -1.04
C PRO A 69 17.24 2.84 -2.07
N MET A 70 16.63 3.97 -1.72
CA MET A 70 15.87 4.78 -2.65
C MET A 70 16.76 5.24 -3.81
N GLY A 71 16.18 5.40 -5.00
CA GLY A 71 16.85 6.09 -6.10
C GLY A 71 16.98 7.58 -5.81
N ASP A 72 18.01 8.22 -6.38
CA ASP A 72 18.30 9.64 -6.13
C ASP A 72 17.16 10.58 -6.57
N ARG A 73 16.36 10.18 -7.56
CA ARG A 73 15.15 10.89 -7.98
C ARG A 73 14.10 10.95 -6.87
N GLN A 74 13.86 9.82 -6.21
CA GLN A 74 12.92 9.70 -5.11
C GLN A 74 13.38 10.53 -3.90
N VAL A 75 14.67 10.46 -3.57
CA VAL A 75 15.29 11.30 -2.53
C VAL A 75 15.12 12.79 -2.85
N THR A 76 15.34 13.18 -4.11
CA THR A 76 15.19 14.58 -4.54
C THR A 76 13.75 15.07 -4.37
N ILE A 77 12.75 14.25 -4.74
CA ILE A 77 11.34 14.57 -4.54
C ILE A 77 11.02 14.72 -3.04
N LEU A 78 11.49 13.79 -2.20
CA LEU A 78 11.21 13.83 -0.77
C LEU A 78 11.87 15.01 -0.07
N LYS A 79 13.06 15.43 -0.51
CA LYS A 79 13.69 16.68 -0.04
C LYS A 79 12.85 17.91 -0.40
N ARG A 80 12.32 17.99 -1.62
CA ARG A 80 11.35 19.05 -1.99
C ARG A 80 10.08 18.98 -1.15
N ALA A 81 9.59 17.78 -0.84
CA ALA A 81 8.41 17.61 0.02
C ALA A 81 8.69 18.13 1.43
N LEU A 82 9.88 17.87 1.98
CA LEU A 82 10.32 18.36 3.29
C LEU A 82 10.36 19.90 3.35
N GLU A 83 10.84 20.55 2.29
CA GLU A 83 10.83 22.01 2.14
C GLU A 83 9.39 22.57 2.03
N ASN A 84 8.45 21.77 1.54
CA ASN A 84 7.03 22.10 1.37
C ASN A 84 6.13 21.55 2.49
N GLY A 85 6.63 21.52 3.73
CA GLY A 85 5.85 21.11 4.91
C GLY A 85 5.47 19.63 4.94
N GLY A 86 6.27 18.77 4.30
CA GLY A 86 6.05 17.33 4.22
C GLY A 86 5.06 16.91 3.13
N ARG A 87 4.75 17.77 2.16
CA ARG A 87 3.77 17.49 1.10
C ARG A 87 4.44 17.21 -0.24
N VAL A 88 4.11 16.08 -0.83
CA VAL A 88 4.46 15.74 -2.21
C VAL A 88 3.45 16.42 -3.15
N SER A 89 3.97 17.09 -4.18
CA SER A 89 3.15 17.72 -5.21
C SER A 89 2.59 16.67 -6.19
N ARG A 90 1.48 17.00 -6.87
CA ARG A 90 0.92 16.13 -7.93
C ARG A 90 1.95 15.83 -9.03
N ALA A 91 2.71 16.84 -9.45
CA ALA A 91 3.72 16.69 -10.49
C ALA A 91 4.85 15.74 -10.05
N ASP A 92 5.31 15.87 -8.81
CA ASP A 92 6.32 14.97 -8.25
C ASP A 92 5.82 13.54 -8.12
N TYR A 93 4.56 13.37 -7.70
CA TYR A 93 3.91 12.07 -7.64
C TYR A 93 3.87 11.39 -9.01
N GLU A 94 3.38 12.09 -10.03
CA GLU A 94 3.31 11.56 -11.39
C GLU A 94 4.70 11.28 -11.98
N GLN A 95 5.69 12.12 -11.67
CA GLN A 95 7.08 11.93 -12.08
C GLN A 95 7.70 10.67 -11.47
N ALA A 96 7.41 10.35 -10.21
CA ALA A 96 7.90 9.14 -9.55
C ALA A 96 7.35 7.88 -10.24
N TRP A 97 6.04 7.87 -10.53
CA TRP A 97 5.39 6.78 -11.27
C TRP A 97 5.89 6.64 -12.71
N ALA A 98 6.15 7.75 -13.40
CA ALA A 98 6.77 7.73 -14.73
C ALA A 98 8.19 7.15 -14.66
N SER A 99 8.96 7.49 -13.62
CA SER A 99 10.33 6.97 -13.41
C SER A 99 10.34 5.46 -13.18
N TYR A 100 9.39 4.95 -12.41
CA TYR A 100 9.18 3.51 -12.23
C TYR A 100 8.93 2.78 -13.56
N ARG A 101 7.96 3.24 -14.36
CA ARG A 101 7.66 2.61 -15.64
C ARG A 101 8.88 2.62 -16.56
N GLN A 102 9.63 3.72 -16.56
CA GLN A 102 10.84 3.84 -17.35
C GLN A 102 11.95 2.88 -16.85
N CYS A 103 12.08 2.67 -15.55
CA CYS A 103 13.01 1.67 -14.99
C CYS A 103 12.71 0.26 -15.52
N ILE A 104 11.43 -0.12 -15.57
CA ILE A 104 11.00 -1.42 -16.13
C ILE A 104 11.30 -1.53 -17.62
N VAL A 105 11.04 -0.47 -18.38
CA VAL A 105 11.39 -0.41 -19.82
C VAL A 105 12.90 -0.52 -20.03
N ASN A 106 13.70 0.17 -19.21
CA ASN A 106 15.15 0.12 -19.32
C ASN A 106 15.73 -1.28 -19.03
N LYS A 107 14.99 -2.13 -18.32
CA LYS A 107 15.34 -3.53 -18.07
C LYS A 107 14.90 -4.47 -19.19
N GLY A 108 14.26 -3.95 -20.24
CA GLY A 108 13.89 -4.68 -21.44
C GLY A 108 12.46 -5.24 -21.46
N TYR A 109 11.60 -4.79 -20.54
CA TYR A 109 10.19 -5.19 -20.48
C TYR A 109 9.28 -4.13 -21.12
N ALA A 110 8.07 -4.52 -21.51
CA ALA A 110 7.02 -3.56 -21.87
C ALA A 110 6.63 -2.73 -20.64
N ALA A 111 6.30 -1.44 -20.78
CA ALA A 111 5.90 -0.63 -19.63
C ALA A 111 4.68 -1.23 -18.92
N PRO A 112 4.68 -1.37 -17.57
CA PRO A 112 3.54 -1.92 -16.86
C PRO A 112 2.33 -0.97 -16.96
N PRO A 113 1.10 -1.51 -16.96
CA PRO A 113 -0.10 -0.70 -16.84
C PRO A 113 -0.15 -0.07 -15.44
N ILE A 114 -0.68 1.16 -15.37
CA ILE A 114 -1.00 1.82 -14.09
C ILE A 114 -2.52 1.89 -13.98
N MET A 115 -3.06 1.37 -12.89
CA MET A 115 -4.46 1.57 -12.54
C MET A 115 -4.61 2.89 -11.78
N LYS A 116 -5.63 3.68 -12.11
CA LYS A 116 -6.01 4.89 -11.37
C LYS A 116 -7.26 4.61 -10.54
N ILE A 117 -7.21 4.86 -9.23
CA ILE A 117 -8.36 4.80 -8.31
C ILE A 117 -8.50 6.18 -7.68
N GLY A 118 -9.55 6.90 -8.10
CA GLY A 118 -9.69 8.33 -7.81
C GLY A 118 -8.41 9.07 -8.20
N GLU A 119 -7.74 9.75 -7.26
CA GLU A 119 -6.50 10.47 -7.54
C GLU A 119 -5.21 9.60 -7.46
N PHE A 120 -5.27 8.35 -7.01
CA PHE A 120 -4.08 7.52 -6.78
C PHE A 120 -3.82 6.52 -7.89
N TYR A 121 -2.56 6.15 -8.01
CA TYR A 121 -2.05 5.13 -8.90
C TYR A 121 -1.73 3.86 -8.13
N GLN A 122 -1.93 2.71 -8.78
CA GLN A 122 -1.54 1.40 -8.29
C GLN A 122 -0.77 0.62 -9.35
N ALA A 123 0.35 0.02 -8.96
CA ALA A 123 1.07 -1.00 -9.71
C ALA A 123 0.48 -2.37 -9.34
N ARG A 124 -0.78 -2.57 -9.71
CA ARG A 124 -1.47 -3.86 -9.61
C ARG A 124 -1.73 -4.33 -11.03
N TRP A 125 -1.20 -5.48 -11.39
CA TRP A 125 -1.37 -6.09 -12.70
C TRP A 125 -1.40 -7.61 -12.55
N SER A 126 -1.92 -8.29 -13.57
CA SER A 126 -1.90 -9.75 -13.68
C SER A 126 -1.09 -10.15 -14.91
N MET A 127 -0.49 -11.34 -14.89
CA MET A 127 0.17 -11.90 -16.06
C MET A 127 -0.13 -13.39 -16.16
N ALA A 128 -0.25 -13.90 -17.38
CA ALA A 128 -0.34 -15.33 -17.62
C ALA A 128 1.04 -15.97 -17.37
N SER A 129 1.10 -16.93 -16.47
CA SER A 129 2.31 -17.75 -16.31
C SER A 129 2.43 -18.74 -17.47
N VAL A 130 3.63 -18.89 -18.01
CA VAL A 130 3.95 -19.78 -19.12
C VAL A 130 4.90 -20.86 -18.64
N GLU A 131 4.50 -22.12 -18.84
CA GLU A 131 5.30 -23.29 -18.46
C GLU A 131 6.72 -23.21 -19.08
N GLY A 132 7.74 -23.43 -18.25
CA GLY A 132 9.14 -23.34 -18.65
C GLY A 132 9.73 -21.93 -18.70
N GLN A 133 8.99 -20.89 -18.29
CA GLN A 133 9.48 -19.52 -18.15
C GLN A 133 9.57 -19.03 -16.70
N GLU A 134 9.51 -19.92 -15.72
CA GLU A 134 9.43 -19.58 -14.29
C GLU A 134 10.60 -18.70 -13.83
N ALA A 135 11.82 -19.01 -14.28
CA ALA A 135 13.01 -18.21 -13.96
C ALA A 135 12.95 -16.79 -14.55
N ARG A 136 12.33 -16.63 -15.73
CA ARG A 136 12.14 -15.33 -16.38
C ARG A 136 11.07 -14.51 -15.67
N GLU A 137 9.99 -15.17 -15.25
CA GLU A 137 8.90 -14.57 -14.48
C GLU A 137 9.39 -14.12 -13.09
N GLU A 138 10.21 -14.91 -12.42
CA GLU A 138 10.79 -14.51 -11.13
C GLU A 138 11.76 -13.33 -11.31
N LYS A 139 12.59 -13.34 -12.35
CA LYS A 139 13.48 -12.21 -12.66
C LYS A 139 12.71 -10.91 -12.90
N LEU A 140 11.58 -10.99 -13.59
CA LEU A 140 10.67 -9.85 -13.79
C LEU A 140 10.14 -9.35 -12.45
N ARG A 141 9.73 -10.24 -11.55
CA ARG A 141 9.19 -9.89 -10.23
C ARG A 141 10.24 -9.19 -9.36
N GLU A 142 11.48 -9.69 -9.37
CA GLU A 142 12.62 -9.05 -8.71
C GLU A 142 12.89 -7.65 -9.27
N ASP A 143 12.85 -7.51 -10.60
CA ASP A 143 13.09 -6.24 -11.28
C ASP A 143 11.98 -5.23 -11.04
N ASP A 144 10.73 -5.68 -11.02
CA ASP A 144 9.55 -4.88 -10.67
C ASP A 144 9.67 -4.34 -9.24
N MET A 145 10.06 -5.21 -8.30
CA MET A 145 10.35 -4.85 -6.92
C MET A 145 11.48 -3.85 -6.80
N ALA A 146 12.61 -4.09 -7.46
CA ALA A 146 13.74 -3.18 -7.44
C ALA A 146 13.37 -1.81 -8.02
N CYS A 147 12.68 -1.76 -9.16
CA CYS A 147 12.24 -0.50 -9.76
C CYS A 147 11.20 0.23 -8.90
N GLY A 148 10.26 -0.49 -8.30
CA GLY A 148 9.25 0.11 -7.42
C GLY A 148 9.89 0.76 -6.19
N MET A 149 10.75 0.02 -5.49
CA MET A 149 11.48 0.53 -4.33
C MET A 149 12.37 1.73 -4.68
N ALA A 150 13.10 1.64 -5.79
CA ALA A 150 14.05 2.69 -6.20
C ALA A 150 13.36 3.96 -6.69
N GLU A 151 12.26 3.86 -7.45
CA GLU A 151 11.75 5.01 -8.20
C GLU A 151 10.47 5.63 -7.65
N MET A 152 9.57 4.87 -7.01
CA MET A 152 8.24 5.40 -6.65
C MET A 152 7.76 5.14 -5.22
N LEU A 153 8.17 4.03 -4.59
CA LEU A 153 7.47 3.48 -3.42
C LEU A 153 7.22 4.49 -2.30
N ASN A 154 8.25 5.16 -1.80
CA ASN A 154 8.11 6.10 -0.67
C ASN A 154 7.48 7.44 -1.08
N VAL A 155 7.67 7.88 -2.33
CA VAL A 155 6.94 9.06 -2.83
C VAL A 155 5.44 8.75 -2.91
N ASN A 156 5.09 7.55 -3.38
CA ASN A 156 3.70 7.10 -3.40
C ASN A 156 3.13 6.99 -1.99
N GLU A 157 3.89 6.42 -1.05
CA GLU A 157 3.49 6.30 0.35
C GLU A 157 3.21 7.67 1.00
N VAL A 158 4.14 8.63 0.89
CA VAL A 158 3.95 9.99 1.42
C VAL A 158 2.75 10.67 0.77
N TYR A 159 2.60 10.54 -0.55
CA TYR A 159 1.48 11.14 -1.29
C TYR A 159 0.13 10.51 -0.94
N GLN A 160 0.05 9.21 -0.72
CA GLN A 160 -1.20 8.58 -0.28
C GLN A 160 -1.54 9.01 1.16
N ARG A 161 -0.53 8.98 2.04
CA ARG A 161 -0.68 9.30 3.45
C ARG A 161 -1.11 10.76 3.68
N GLN A 162 -0.57 11.74 2.94
CA GLN A 162 -0.98 13.15 3.10
C GLN A 162 -2.45 13.42 2.75
N HIS A 163 -3.12 12.51 2.05
CA HIS A 163 -4.53 12.64 1.66
C HIS A 163 -5.43 11.80 2.56
N SER A 164 -5.10 10.53 2.76
CA SER A 164 -5.96 9.57 3.49
C SER A 164 -5.64 9.47 4.98
N ASN A 165 -4.42 9.80 5.41
CA ASN A 165 -4.00 9.75 6.82
C ASN A 165 -3.04 10.91 7.18
N PRO A 166 -3.47 12.18 7.02
CA PRO A 166 -2.61 13.34 7.26
C PRO A 166 -2.25 13.52 8.75
N ASN A 167 -3.03 12.91 9.65
CA ASN A 167 -2.80 12.90 11.10
C ASN A 167 -1.88 11.76 11.56
N LEU A 168 -1.44 10.91 10.63
CA LEU A 168 -0.47 9.84 10.85
C LEU A 168 -0.89 8.82 11.92
N TYR A 169 -2.19 8.48 11.98
CA TYR A 169 -2.68 7.42 12.85
C TYR A 169 -1.91 6.13 12.61
N ARG A 170 -1.43 5.52 13.70
CA ARG A 170 -0.77 4.21 13.64
C ARG A 170 -1.80 3.08 13.52
N ASN A 171 -2.99 3.25 14.10
CA ASN A 171 -4.10 2.34 13.92
C ASN A 171 -4.77 2.60 12.55
N PRO A 172 -4.82 1.60 11.64
CA PRO A 172 -5.51 1.71 10.35
C PRO A 172 -6.96 2.19 10.45
N SER A 173 -7.73 1.65 11.40
CA SER A 173 -9.15 1.93 11.58
C SER A 173 -9.42 3.38 12.00
N GLU A 174 -8.54 3.96 12.82
CA GLU A 174 -8.60 5.39 13.14
C GLU A 174 -8.38 6.24 11.88
N GLY A 175 -7.42 5.87 11.05
CA GLY A 175 -7.13 6.55 9.79
C GLY A 175 -8.27 6.42 8.77
N VAL A 176 -8.88 5.24 8.65
CA VAL A 176 -10.07 5.04 7.81
C VAL A 176 -11.21 5.93 8.27
N VAL A 177 -11.55 5.88 9.56
CA VAL A 177 -12.70 6.62 10.10
C VAL A 177 -12.50 8.13 10.04
N ASP A 178 -11.29 8.63 10.33
CA ASP A 178 -10.96 10.05 10.09
C ASP A 178 -11.15 10.44 8.62
N CYS A 179 -10.66 9.61 7.69
CA CYS A 179 -10.83 9.86 6.26
C CYS A 179 -12.30 9.85 5.83
N LEU A 180 -13.09 8.88 6.29
CA LEU A 180 -14.54 8.79 6.00
C LEU A 180 -15.29 10.01 6.54
N HIS A 181 -14.95 10.48 7.76
CA HIS A 181 -15.52 11.70 8.32
C HIS A 181 -15.16 12.95 7.52
N ARG A 182 -13.89 13.12 7.14
CA ARG A 182 -13.45 14.27 6.34
C ARG A 182 -14.14 14.36 4.97
N ASN A 183 -14.55 13.22 4.42
CA ASN A 183 -15.30 13.14 3.16
C ASN A 183 -16.82 13.07 3.34
N ASN A 184 -17.35 13.18 4.57
CA ASN A 184 -18.79 13.11 4.88
C ASN A 184 -19.48 11.80 4.45
N LEU A 185 -18.74 10.68 4.49
CA LEU A 185 -19.21 9.36 4.04
C LEU A 185 -19.89 8.55 5.15
N VAL A 186 -19.73 8.97 6.41
CA VAL A 186 -20.31 8.33 7.60
C VAL A 186 -20.87 9.39 8.55
N LYS A 187 -21.72 8.96 9.48
CA LYS A 187 -22.26 9.82 10.54
C LYS A 187 -21.15 10.22 11.51
N THR A 188 -21.23 11.41 12.09
CA THR A 188 -20.25 11.93 13.06
C THR A 188 -20.07 11.07 14.32
N SER A 189 -21.01 10.18 14.61
CA SER A 189 -20.93 9.24 15.74
C SER A 189 -20.22 7.94 15.40
N TYR A 190 -19.82 7.73 14.14
CA TYR A 190 -19.15 6.51 13.69
C TYR A 190 -17.71 6.48 14.19
N THR A 191 -17.26 5.35 14.71
CA THR A 191 -15.96 5.22 15.38
C THR A 191 -15.10 4.13 14.75
N ALA A 192 -13.80 4.13 15.05
CA ALA A 192 -12.89 3.05 14.68
C ALA A 192 -13.42 1.68 15.17
N LYS A 193 -14.03 1.66 16.36
CA LYS A 193 -14.66 0.46 16.92
C LYS A 193 -15.86 -0.03 16.12
N ASP A 194 -16.67 0.90 15.59
CA ASP A 194 -17.79 0.55 14.72
C ASP A 194 -17.27 -0.06 13.41
N TYR A 195 -16.27 0.57 12.79
CA TYR A 195 -15.60 0.03 11.60
C TYR A 195 -15.04 -1.36 11.83
N ASP A 196 -14.29 -1.56 12.92
CA ASP A 196 -13.71 -2.86 13.26
C ASP A 196 -14.78 -3.94 13.47
N ALA A 197 -15.92 -3.57 14.07
CA ALA A 197 -17.02 -4.50 14.28
C ALA A 197 -17.71 -4.88 12.97
N GLU A 198 -17.90 -3.92 12.07
CA GLU A 198 -18.45 -4.17 10.73
C GLU A 198 -17.49 -5.03 9.89
N ASN A 199 -16.20 -4.72 9.92
CA ASN A 199 -15.16 -5.44 9.18
C ASN A 199 -15.07 -6.91 9.64
N ARG A 200 -14.96 -7.16 10.95
CA ARG A 200 -14.96 -8.53 11.50
C ARG A 200 -16.22 -9.32 11.13
N ARG A 201 -17.40 -8.69 11.24
CA ARG A 201 -18.67 -9.32 10.86
C ARG A 201 -18.69 -9.69 9.38
N PHE A 202 -18.16 -8.82 8.53
CA PHE A 202 -18.08 -9.06 7.10
C PHE A 202 -17.08 -10.18 6.76
N ASP A 203 -15.91 -10.19 7.40
CA ASP A 203 -14.90 -11.24 7.23
C ASP A 203 -15.44 -12.61 7.64
N GLU A 204 -16.12 -12.71 8.79
CA GLU A 204 -16.80 -13.94 9.22
C GLU A 204 -17.84 -14.40 8.18
N TYR A 205 -18.72 -13.49 7.76
CA TYR A 205 -19.75 -13.74 6.75
C TYR A 205 -19.18 -14.22 5.40
N TRP A 206 -18.04 -13.66 4.98
CA TRP A 206 -17.39 -13.99 3.72
C TRP A 206 -16.66 -15.33 3.79
N ASN A 207 -15.92 -15.57 4.87
CA ASN A 207 -15.16 -16.80 5.10
C ASN A 207 -16.06 -18.04 5.20
N ASP A 208 -17.23 -17.91 5.86
CA ASP A 208 -18.20 -19.00 5.98
C ASP A 208 -18.75 -19.47 4.64
N ARG A 209 -18.82 -18.58 3.65
CA ARG A 209 -19.28 -18.93 2.31
C ARG A 209 -18.24 -19.67 1.46
N ARG A 210 -16.98 -19.73 1.91
CA ARG A 210 -15.85 -20.42 1.22
C ARG A 210 -15.80 -20.14 -0.29
N MET A 211 -16.02 -18.88 -0.68
CA MET A 211 -16.20 -18.51 -2.09
C MET A 211 -14.90 -18.63 -2.92
N GLY A 212 -13.73 -18.78 -2.27
CA GLY A 212 -12.44 -18.93 -2.93
C GLY A 212 -12.04 -17.72 -3.80
N ARG A 213 -12.68 -16.56 -3.56
CA ARG A 213 -12.51 -15.32 -4.31
C ARG A 213 -12.77 -14.12 -3.39
N ALA A 214 -12.24 -12.97 -3.79
CA ALA A 214 -12.59 -11.67 -3.21
C ALA A 214 -14.11 -11.37 -3.35
N PRO A 215 -14.74 -10.61 -2.43
CA PRO A 215 -16.09 -10.09 -2.60
C PRO A 215 -16.22 -9.10 -3.77
N THR A 216 -17.42 -8.94 -4.32
CA THR A 216 -17.78 -7.83 -5.24
C THR A 216 -18.32 -6.64 -4.44
N ILE A 217 -18.32 -5.42 -5.00
CA ILE A 217 -18.93 -4.23 -4.37
C ILE A 217 -20.38 -4.53 -4.01
N ALA A 218 -21.13 -5.17 -4.90
CA ALA A 218 -22.51 -5.56 -4.64
C ALA A 218 -22.67 -6.49 -3.41
N GLU A 219 -21.69 -7.35 -3.13
CA GLU A 219 -21.70 -8.26 -1.98
C GLU A 219 -21.30 -7.58 -0.67
N THR A 220 -20.63 -6.44 -0.73
CA THR A 220 -20.35 -5.59 0.45
C THR A 220 -21.55 -4.73 0.85
N HIS A 221 -22.53 -4.57 -0.05
CA HIS A 221 -23.67 -3.68 0.18
C HIS A 221 -24.50 -4.10 1.40
N GLY A 222 -24.71 -3.16 2.32
CA GLY A 222 -25.45 -3.40 3.57
C GLY A 222 -24.64 -4.05 4.69
N HIS A 223 -23.36 -4.37 4.46
CA HIS A 223 -22.46 -4.86 5.51
C HIS A 223 -21.69 -3.76 6.23
N PHE A 224 -21.61 -2.57 5.63
CA PHE A 224 -20.94 -1.40 6.19
C PHE A 224 -21.89 -0.21 6.31
N SER A 225 -21.60 0.69 7.24
CA SER A 225 -22.35 1.94 7.46
C SER A 225 -22.08 3.03 6.41
N PHE A 226 -21.23 2.74 5.42
CA PHE A 226 -20.90 3.58 4.27
C PHE A 226 -21.02 2.78 2.97
N ASP A 227 -21.09 3.48 1.84
CA ASP A 227 -21.07 2.86 0.52
C ASP A 227 -19.63 2.45 0.16
N TYR A 228 -19.36 1.14 0.15
CA TYR A 228 -18.06 0.59 -0.23
C TYR A 228 -17.75 0.83 -1.72
N GLY A 229 -18.77 1.05 -2.56
CA GLY A 229 -18.63 1.38 -3.97
C GLY A 229 -18.27 2.84 -4.25
N ASP A 230 -18.34 3.71 -3.23
CA ASP A 230 -17.91 5.09 -3.34
C ASP A 230 -16.38 5.17 -3.50
N VAL A 231 -15.91 5.97 -4.47
CA VAL A 231 -14.48 6.07 -4.79
C VAL A 231 -13.67 6.70 -3.65
N ASP A 232 -14.25 7.64 -2.90
CA ASP A 232 -13.58 8.28 -1.78
C ASP A 232 -13.53 7.32 -0.58
N ALA A 233 -14.58 6.52 -0.35
CA ALA A 233 -14.56 5.45 0.64
C ALA A 233 -13.46 4.42 0.31
N ALA A 234 -13.38 4.01 -0.95
CA ALA A 234 -12.35 3.10 -1.44
C ALA A 234 -10.93 3.68 -1.23
N MET A 235 -10.73 4.98 -1.50
CA MET A 235 -9.46 5.66 -1.25
C MET A 235 -9.12 5.76 0.24
N CYS A 236 -10.12 5.91 1.12
CA CYS A 236 -9.91 5.89 2.56
C CYS A 236 -9.41 4.54 3.05
N LEU A 237 -9.96 3.45 2.54
CA LEU A 237 -9.55 2.08 2.89
C LEU A 237 -8.15 1.76 2.34
N ALA A 238 -7.94 1.89 1.03
CA ALA A 238 -6.72 1.46 0.35
C ALA A 238 -5.45 2.09 0.91
N ASN A 239 -5.51 3.37 1.28
CA ASN A 239 -4.35 4.15 1.70
C ASN A 239 -4.14 4.17 3.23
N ASN A 240 -5.05 3.56 3.99
CA ASN A 240 -4.86 3.29 5.41
C ASN A 240 -4.42 1.85 5.67
N HIS A 241 -3.93 1.15 4.63
CA HIS A 241 -3.45 -0.23 4.69
C HIS A 241 -4.54 -1.25 5.01
N GLU A 242 -5.80 -0.89 4.80
CA GLU A 242 -6.91 -1.83 4.81
C GLU A 242 -6.99 -2.53 3.46
N ALA A 243 -7.11 -3.86 3.47
CA ALA A 243 -7.16 -4.64 2.25
C ALA A 243 -8.49 -4.37 1.52
N MET A 244 -8.44 -3.53 0.49
CA MET A 244 -9.49 -3.50 -0.54
C MET A 244 -9.34 -4.73 -1.43
N ASP A 245 -9.80 -5.87 -0.94
CA ASP A 245 -9.92 -7.09 -1.75
C ASP A 245 -11.33 -7.17 -2.32
N VAL A 246 -11.67 -6.23 -3.21
CA VAL A 246 -12.95 -6.23 -3.92
C VAL A 246 -12.73 -6.45 -5.41
N GLN A 247 -13.54 -7.33 -6.01
CA GLN A 247 -13.38 -7.83 -7.37
C GLN A 247 -13.45 -6.77 -8.46
N GLU A 248 -14.18 -5.67 -8.28
CA GLU A 248 -14.25 -4.62 -9.31
C GLU A 248 -12.88 -4.00 -9.64
N TYR A 249 -11.89 -4.13 -8.76
CA TYR A 249 -10.51 -3.70 -9.03
C TYR A 249 -9.65 -4.84 -9.60
N LYS A 250 -10.15 -5.55 -10.63
CA LYS A 250 -9.35 -6.56 -11.32
C LYS A 250 -8.09 -5.91 -11.92
N PRO A 251 -6.90 -6.43 -11.63
CA PRO A 251 -5.68 -5.90 -12.20
C PRO A 251 -5.70 -6.04 -13.72
N PRO A 252 -5.30 -5.00 -14.48
CA PRO A 252 -5.10 -5.14 -15.91
C PRO A 252 -4.10 -6.26 -16.23
N GLU A 253 -4.37 -7.01 -17.30
CA GLU A 253 -3.41 -7.96 -17.84
C GLU A 253 -2.20 -7.20 -18.40
N TRP A 254 -1.00 -7.63 -18.03
CA TRP A 254 0.26 -7.11 -18.54
C TRP A 254 1.00 -8.17 -19.35
N LYS A 255 1.51 -7.76 -20.51
CA LYS A 255 2.36 -8.56 -21.40
C LYS A 255 3.79 -8.01 -21.35
N PRO A 256 4.57 -8.34 -20.32
CA PRO A 256 5.91 -7.76 -20.09
C PRO A 256 6.92 -8.13 -21.18
N PHE A 257 6.65 -9.19 -21.94
CA PHE A 257 7.60 -9.81 -22.86
C PHE A 257 7.30 -9.59 -24.34
N GLY A 258 6.28 -8.80 -24.67
CA GLY A 258 5.74 -8.64 -26.03
C GLY A 258 4.49 -9.47 -26.29
#